data_AF-A0A954WWX8-F1
#
_entry.id   AF-A0A954WWX8-F1
#
_cell.length_a   1.000
_cell.length_b   1.000
_cell.length_c   1.000
_cell.angle_alpha   90.00
_cell.angle_beta   90.00
_cell.angle_gamma   90.00
#
_symmetry.space_group_name_H-M   'P 1'
#
loop_
_entity.id
_entity.type
_entity.pdbx_description
1 polymer ?
#
loop_
_entity_poly.entity_id
_entity_poly.type
_entity_poly.pdbx_seq_one_letter_code
_entity_poly.pdbx_strand_id
1 'polypeptide(L)'
;VFVESYVSLRSYKGRSPFLHWLRKIAVRVGYRFWKEQVKARTQPLAFSIVGPDVEQVAIARSQDPVEAREFLEEVLKLLKPRDRLVLTLLYWDECTVAEAAELCGWTRTMVKVQAHRARNRLRTLLEELNDD
;
A
#
# COMPACT_ATOMS: atom_id res chain seq x y z
N VAL A 1 0.95 1.07 15.05
CA VAL A 1 1.97 2.13 14.84
C VAL A 1 2.41 2.77 16.15
N PHE A 2 1.51 3.34 16.95
CA PHE A 2 1.86 4.06 18.18
C PHE A 2 2.62 3.22 19.22
N VAL A 3 2.19 1.98 19.46
CA VAL A 3 2.91 1.05 20.37
C VAL A 3 4.36 0.80 19.89
N GLU A 4 4.53 0.43 18.62
CA GLU A 4 5.86 0.21 18.03
C GLU A 4 6.75 1.47 18.13
N SER A 5 6.13 2.65 17.96
CA SER A 5 6.81 3.94 18.06
C SER A 5 7.25 4.22 19.48
N TYR A 6 6.37 4.03 20.48
CA TYR A 6 6.69 4.20 21.89
C TYR A 6 7.83 3.28 22.34
N VAL A 7 7.78 2.00 21.98
CA VAL A 7 8.84 1.02 22.30
C VAL A 7 10.17 1.38 21.62
N SER A 8 10.11 1.92 20.40
CA SER A 8 11.30 2.31 19.63
C SER A 8 11.84 3.69 20.00
N LEU A 9 11.12 4.48 20.80
CA LEU A 9 11.45 5.88 21.08
C LEU A 9 12.84 6.05 21.70
N ARG A 10 13.26 5.09 22.53
CA ARG A 10 14.62 5.01 23.11
C ARG A 10 15.77 5.01 22.08
N SER A 11 15.47 4.64 20.82
CA SER A 11 16.45 4.58 19.73
C SER A 11 16.46 5.85 18.87
N TYR A 12 15.53 6.79 19.09
CA TYR A 12 15.47 8.03 18.33
C TYR A 12 16.60 8.96 18.75
N LYS A 13 17.51 9.25 17.81
CA LYS A 13 18.73 10.04 18.06
C LYS A 13 18.62 11.51 17.62
N GLY A 14 17.43 12.00 17.25
CA GLY A 14 17.23 13.39 16.82
C GLY A 14 17.93 13.80 15.50
N ARG A 15 18.44 12.85 14.71
CA ARG A 15 19.16 13.14 13.45
C ARG A 15 18.26 13.56 12.29
N SER A 16 16.96 13.37 12.42
CA SER A 16 15.92 13.76 11.47
C SER A 16 14.71 14.25 12.25
N PRO A 17 13.81 15.08 11.68
CA PRO A 17 12.58 15.48 12.35
C PRO A 17 11.80 14.29 12.91
N PHE A 18 11.17 14.47 14.07
CA PHE A 18 10.44 13.40 14.76
C PHE A 18 9.36 12.78 13.86
N LEU A 19 8.63 13.62 13.12
CA LEU A 19 7.60 13.16 12.19
C LEU A 19 8.19 12.27 11.08
N HIS A 20 9.37 12.60 10.56
CA HIS A 20 10.04 11.76 9.57
C HIS A 20 10.42 10.39 10.15
N TRP A 21 10.94 10.35 11.38
CA TRP A 21 11.22 9.09 12.08
C TRP A 21 9.95 8.27 12.33
N LEU A 22 8.86 8.91 12.76
CA LEU A 22 7.58 8.26 12.97
C LEU A 22 6.99 7.71 11.66
N ARG A 23 7.09 8.47 10.56
CA ARG A 23 6.67 8.01 9.22
C ARG A 23 7.41 6.74 8.78
N LYS A 24 8.72 6.64 9.06
CA LYS A 24 9.49 5.39 8.80
C LYS A 24 8.90 4.19 9.54
N ILE A 25 8.46 4.38 10.79
CA ILE A 25 7.81 3.32 11.57
C ILE A 25 6.44 2.99 10.98
N ALA A 26 5.63 4.00 10.67
CA ALA A 26 4.31 3.84 10.09
C ALA A 26 4.35 3.05 8.77
N VAL A 27 5.24 3.44 7.84
CA VAL A 27 5.46 2.76 6.56
C VAL A 27 5.87 1.31 6.76
N ARG A 28 6.84 1.05 7.65
CA ARG A 28 7.30 -0.32 7.94
C ARG A 28 6.19 -1.18 8.54
N VAL A 29 5.43 -0.65 9.49
CA VAL A 29 4.35 -1.39 10.17
C VAL A 29 3.20 -1.65 9.20
N GLY A 30 2.76 -0.66 8.43
CA GLY A 30 1.70 -0.83 7.44
C GLY A 30 2.08 -1.83 6.34
N TYR A 31 3.31 -1.73 5.82
CA TYR A 31 3.82 -2.68 4.84
C TYR A 31 3.90 -4.12 5.38
N ARG A 32 4.33 -4.29 6.65
CA ARG A 32 4.37 -5.60 7.32
C ARG A 32 2.97 -6.19 7.45
N PHE A 33 2.01 -5.38 7.88
CA PHE A 33 0.61 -5.78 8.00
C PHE A 33 0.01 -6.24 6.66
N TRP A 34 0.25 -5.50 5.56
CA TRP A 34 -0.20 -5.94 4.24
C TRP A 34 0.43 -7.26 3.80
N LYS A 35 1.73 -7.47 4.08
CA LYS A 35 2.39 -8.75 3.79
C LYS A 35 1.77 -9.91 4.58
N GLU A 36 1.47 -9.70 5.85
CA GLU A 36 0.84 -10.71 6.71
C GLU A 36 -0.58 -11.03 6.24
N GLN A 37 -1.36 -10.03 5.85
CA GLN A 37 -2.69 -10.25 5.25
C GLN A 37 -2.64 -11.08 3.98
N VAL A 38 -1.74 -10.75 3.04
CA VAL A 38 -1.58 -11.54 1.82
C VAL A 38 -1.19 -12.99 2.15
N LYS A 39 -0.26 -13.18 3.09
CA LYS A 39 0.14 -14.52 3.54
C LYS A 39 -1.02 -15.30 4.16
N ALA A 40 -1.82 -14.66 5.02
CA ALA A 40 -2.98 -15.29 5.66
C ALA A 40 -4.03 -15.72 4.63
N ARG A 41 -4.26 -14.92 3.58
CA ARG A 41 -5.18 -15.26 2.47
C ARG A 41 -4.68 -16.42 1.61
N THR A 42 -3.36 -16.60 1.49
CA THR A 42 -2.77 -17.70 0.70
C THR A 42 -2.64 -19.00 1.50
N GLN A 43 -2.74 -18.96 2.83
CA GLN A 43 -2.78 -20.18 3.64
C GLN A 43 -4.17 -20.82 3.55
N PRO A 44 -4.29 -22.10 3.15
CA PRO A 44 -5.57 -22.79 3.21
C PRO A 44 -5.92 -23.02 4.68
N LEU A 45 -6.69 -22.10 5.27
CA LEU A 45 -7.45 -22.39 6.47
C LEU A 45 -8.52 -23.41 6.07
N ALA A 46 -8.61 -24.52 6.81
CA ALA A 46 -9.59 -25.60 6.60
C ALA A 46 -11.07 -25.16 6.71
N PHE A 47 -11.33 -23.85 6.82
CA PHE A 47 -12.65 -23.24 6.80
C PHE A 47 -12.52 -21.77 6.36
N SER A 48 -12.50 -21.51 5.05
CA SER A 48 -12.89 -20.21 4.50
C SER A 48 -13.23 -20.37 3.02
N ILE A 49 -14.53 -20.42 2.78
CA ILE A 49 -15.16 -20.00 1.52
C ILE A 49 -14.85 -18.49 1.39
N VAL A 50 -14.70 -18.00 0.16
CA VAL A 50 -14.32 -16.62 -0.24
C VAL A 50 -12.82 -16.50 -0.53
N GLY A 51 -12.45 -16.90 -1.75
CA GLY A 51 -11.28 -16.35 -2.44
C GLY A 51 -11.46 -14.85 -2.69
N PRO A 52 -10.50 -14.15 -3.32
CA PRO A 52 -10.74 -12.77 -3.71
C PRO A 52 -11.94 -12.75 -4.66
N ASP A 53 -13.08 -12.27 -4.18
CA ASP A 53 -14.23 -11.95 -5.00
C ASP A 53 -13.83 -10.73 -5.83
N VAL A 54 -13.11 -10.99 -6.93
CA VAL A 54 -12.93 -10.01 -8.00
C VAL A 54 -14.31 -9.58 -8.51
N GLU A 55 -15.32 -10.46 -8.37
CA GLU A 55 -16.74 -10.22 -8.66
C GLU A 55 -17.43 -9.17 -7.76
N GLN A 56 -16.91 -8.84 -6.56
CA GLN A 56 -17.56 -7.85 -5.67
C GLN A 56 -16.98 -6.45 -5.75
N VAL A 57 -15.96 -6.21 -6.59
CA VAL A 57 -15.49 -4.85 -6.86
C VAL A 57 -16.50 -4.20 -7.80
N ALA A 58 -17.66 -3.84 -7.24
CA ALA A 58 -18.72 -3.16 -7.97
C ALA A 58 -18.11 -1.93 -8.65
N ILE A 59 -18.27 -1.84 -9.97
CA ILE A 59 -17.82 -0.70 -10.78
C ILE A 59 -18.69 0.49 -10.42
N ALA A 60 -18.40 1.11 -9.29
CA ALA A 60 -19.00 2.36 -8.92
C ALA A 60 -18.34 3.45 -9.78
N ARG A 61 -18.93 3.74 -10.95
CA ARG A 61 -18.81 5.08 -11.57
C ARG A 61 -19.59 6.11 -10.77
N SER A 62 -19.45 6.06 -9.45
CA SER A 62 -20.10 6.98 -8.55
C SER A 62 -19.42 8.32 -8.65
N GLN A 63 -20.24 9.36 -8.75
CA GLN A 63 -19.76 10.73 -8.59
C GLN A 63 -19.53 11.08 -7.11
N ASP A 64 -19.86 10.17 -6.18
CA ASP A 64 -19.56 10.29 -4.76
C ASP A 64 -18.07 10.03 -4.50
N PRO A 65 -17.32 11.02 -3.99
CA PRO A 65 -15.91 10.85 -3.60
C PRO A 65 -15.67 9.74 -2.58
N VAL A 66 -16.65 9.42 -1.72
CA VAL A 66 -16.53 8.38 -0.69
C VAL A 66 -16.52 7.00 -1.33
N GLU A 67 -17.49 6.71 -2.19
CA GLU A 67 -17.59 5.44 -2.90
C GLU A 67 -16.40 5.23 -3.85
N ALA A 68 -15.96 6.29 -4.55
CA ALA A 68 -14.78 6.25 -5.41
C ALA A 68 -13.50 5.91 -4.61
N ARG A 69 -13.40 6.43 -3.38
CA ARG A 69 -12.28 6.11 -2.49
C ARG A 69 -12.32 4.67 -2.01
N GLU A 70 -13.47 4.19 -1.57
CA GLU A 70 -13.62 2.80 -1.11
C GLU A 70 -13.30 1.80 -2.23
N PHE A 71 -13.80 2.05 -3.44
CA PHE A 71 -13.46 1.30 -4.63
C PHE A 71 -11.94 1.27 -4.87
N LEU A 72 -11.28 2.43 -4.85
CA LEU A 72 -9.83 2.51 -5.06
C LEU A 72 -9.06 1.76 -3.95
N GLU A 73 -9.52 1.83 -2.70
CA GLU A 73 -8.92 1.08 -1.59
C GLU A 73 -9.02 -0.44 -1.81
N GLU A 74 -10.14 -0.94 -2.35
CA GLU A 74 -10.29 -2.36 -2.72
C GLU A 74 -9.39 -2.75 -3.89
N VAL A 75 -9.37 -1.97 -4.98
CA VAL A 75 -8.51 -2.22 -6.15
C VAL A 75 -7.03 -2.24 -5.74
N LEU A 76 -6.60 -1.32 -4.87
CA LEU A 76 -5.23 -1.31 -4.36
C LEU A 76 -4.87 -2.54 -3.51
N LYS A 77 -5.84 -3.23 -2.90
CA LYS A 77 -5.59 -4.50 -2.17
C LYS A 77 -5.25 -5.66 -3.11
N LEU A 78 -5.64 -5.58 -4.39
CA LEU A 78 -5.31 -6.60 -5.41
C LEU A 78 -3.85 -6.50 -5.88
N LEU A 79 -3.21 -5.35 -5.67
CA LEU A 79 -1.80 -5.15 -5.99
C LEU A 79 -0.88 -5.87 -5.00
N LYS A 80 0.32 -6.23 -5.47
CA LYS A 80 1.37 -6.74 -4.57
C LYS A 80 1.71 -5.67 -3.53
N PRO A 81 2.06 -6.04 -2.28
CA PRO A 81 2.32 -5.06 -1.21
C PRO A 81 3.33 -3.97 -1.57
N ARG A 82 4.35 -4.27 -2.40
CA ARG A 82 5.33 -3.27 -2.86
C ARG A 82 4.75 -2.29 -3.88
N ASP A 83 3.90 -2.78 -4.78
CA ASP A 83 3.22 -1.96 -5.78
C ASP A 83 2.24 -1.02 -5.08
N ARG A 84 1.43 -1.55 -4.16
CA ARG A 84 0.55 -0.74 -3.32
C ARG A 84 1.33 0.34 -2.56
N LEU A 85 2.42 -0.05 -1.88
CA LEU A 85 3.20 0.89 -1.07
C LEU A 85 3.76 2.06 -1.89
N VAL A 86 4.35 1.78 -3.06
CA VAL A 86 4.95 2.85 -3.87
C VAL A 86 3.90 3.81 -4.42
N LEU A 87 2.71 3.32 -4.77
CA LEU A 87 1.62 4.17 -5.23
C LEU A 87 1.05 5.01 -4.08
N THR A 88 0.82 4.40 -2.90
CA THR A 88 0.36 5.15 -1.72
C THR A 88 1.34 6.27 -1.37
N LEU A 89 2.64 6.00 -1.30
CA LEU A 89 3.62 7.02 -0.93
C LEU A 89 3.68 8.17 -1.95
N LEU A 90 3.65 7.89 -3.24
CA LEU A 90 3.84 8.92 -4.27
C LEU A 90 2.55 9.71 -4.56
N TYR A 91 1.38 9.08 -4.52
CA TYR A 91 0.13 9.69 -4.95
C TYR A 91 -0.81 10.04 -3.80
N TRP A 92 -0.78 9.31 -2.69
CA TRP A 92 -1.64 9.58 -1.54
C TRP A 92 -0.94 10.44 -0.49
N ASP A 93 0.29 10.09 -0.16
CA ASP A 93 1.11 10.82 0.82
C ASP A 93 1.96 11.93 0.17
N GLU A 94 1.80 12.14 -1.15
CA GLU A 94 2.49 13.15 -1.97
C GLU A 94 4.02 13.19 -1.78
N CYS A 95 4.64 12.05 -1.48
CA CYS A 95 6.08 11.98 -1.28
C CYS A 95 6.81 12.19 -2.60
N THR A 96 7.94 12.88 -2.53
CA THR A 96 8.93 12.84 -3.61
C THR A 96 9.54 11.43 -3.72
N VAL A 97 10.13 11.14 -4.88
CA VAL A 97 10.90 9.88 -5.09
C VAL A 97 12.02 9.72 -4.07
N ALA A 98 12.63 10.82 -3.62
CA ALA A 98 13.69 10.80 -2.62
C ALA A 98 13.15 10.40 -1.24
N GLU A 99 12.05 11.00 -0.80
CA GLU A 99 11.42 10.66 0.48
C GLU A 99 10.88 9.23 0.49
N ALA A 100 10.21 8.79 -0.58
CA ALA A 100 9.74 7.42 -0.70
C ALA A 100 10.91 6.42 -0.63
N ALA A 101 12.04 6.73 -1.27
CA ALA A 101 13.25 5.92 -1.21
C ALA A 101 13.76 5.80 0.24
N GLU A 102 13.82 6.92 0.98
CA GLU A 102 14.25 6.93 2.37
C GLU A 102 13.28 6.21 3.32
N LEU A 103 11.97 6.38 3.13
CA LEU A 103 10.94 5.75 3.94
C LEU A 103 10.91 4.23 3.75
N CYS A 104 11.09 3.77 2.51
CA CYS A 104 11.09 2.35 2.16
C CYS A 104 12.44 1.65 2.33
N GLY A 105 13.54 2.40 2.43
CA GLY A 105 14.90 1.87 2.36
C GLY A 105 15.26 1.35 0.96
N TRP A 106 14.75 1.98 -0.10
CA TRP A 106 15.00 1.62 -1.49
C TRP A 106 15.95 2.63 -2.16
N THR A 107 16.50 2.27 -3.31
CA THR A 107 17.16 3.27 -4.17
C THR A 107 16.11 4.10 -4.91
N ARG A 108 16.46 5.36 -5.27
CA ARG A 108 15.58 6.21 -6.10
C ARG A 108 15.21 5.53 -7.43
N THR A 109 16.15 4.80 -8.02
CA THR A 109 15.92 4.00 -9.24
C THR A 109 14.89 2.91 -9.00
N MET A 110 15.01 2.16 -7.90
CA MET A 110 14.03 1.13 -7.54
C MET A 110 12.64 1.72 -7.34
N VAL A 111 12.50 2.88 -6.67
CA VAL A 111 11.21 3.57 -6.53
C VAL A 111 10.61 3.88 -7.90
N LYS A 112 11.39 4.47 -8.82
CA LYS A 112 10.90 4.80 -10.18
C LYS A 112 10.46 3.57 -10.95
N VAL A 113 11.27 2.50 -10.95
CA VAL A 113 10.95 1.25 -11.64
C VAL A 113 9.71 0.59 -11.03
N GLN A 114 9.63 0.52 -9.70
CA GLN A 114 8.48 -0.04 -9.00
C GLN A 114 7.22 0.78 -9.30
N ALA A 115 7.28 2.11 -9.28
CA ALA A 115 6.15 2.99 -9.57
C ALA A 115 5.66 2.84 -11.02
N HIS A 116 6.58 2.70 -11.98
CA HIS A 116 6.22 2.41 -13.36
C HIS A 116 5.49 1.07 -13.47
N ARG A 117 6.05 0.00 -12.89
CA ARG A 117 5.44 -1.33 -12.88
C ARG A 117 4.07 -1.32 -12.19
N ALA A 118 3.96 -0.69 -11.04
CA ALA A 118 2.74 -0.62 -10.25
C ALA A 118 1.61 0.09 -11.01
N ARG A 119 1.92 1.21 -11.69
CA ARG A 119 0.96 1.90 -12.56
C ARG A 119 0.46 1.02 -13.70
N ASN A 120 1.37 0.29 -14.37
CA ASN A 120 0.96 -0.59 -15.46
C ASN A 120 0.07 -1.72 -14.93
N ARG A 121 0.39 -2.31 -13.77
CA ARG A 121 -0.47 -3.34 -13.18
C ARG A 121 -1.83 -2.80 -12.74
N LEU A 122 -1.87 -1.61 -12.15
CA LEU A 122 -3.12 -0.95 -11.78
C LEU A 122 -3.98 -0.66 -13.01
N ARG A 123 -3.37 -0.18 -14.11
CA ARG A 123 -4.07 0.03 -15.38
C ARG A 123 -4.71 -1.26 -15.88
N THR A 124 -3.93 -2.34 -15.98
CA THR A 124 -4.46 -3.63 -16.44
C THR A 124 -5.59 -4.13 -15.54
N LEU A 125 -5.48 -3.99 -14.20
CA LEU A 125 -6.56 -4.36 -13.29
C LEU A 125 -7.83 -3.53 -13.53
N LEU A 126 -7.70 -2.23 -13.78
CA LEU A 126 -8.84 -1.37 -14.07
C LEU A 126 -9.44 -1.62 -15.45
N GLU A 127 -8.64 -2.03 -16.44
CA GLU A 127 -9.13 -2.47 -17.75
C GLU A 127 -9.92 -3.79 -17.62
N GLU A 128 -9.33 -4.79 -16.93
CA GLU A 128 -9.99 -6.07 -16.61
C GLU A 128 -11.34 -5.85 -15.89
N LEU A 129 -11.40 -4.93 -14.93
CA LEU A 129 -12.62 -4.59 -14.20
C LEU A 129 -13.63 -3.75 -14.99
N ASN A 130 -13.26 -3.14 -16.12
CA ASN A 130 -14.18 -2.34 -16.94
C ASN A 130 -14.77 -3.14 -18.12
N ASP A 131 -14.17 -4.28 -18.47
CA ASP A 131 -14.57 -5.13 -19.58
C ASP A 131 -15.63 -6.19 -19.16
N ASP A 132 -15.97 -6.27 -17.87
CA ASP A 132 -17.10 -7.01 -17.28
C ASP A 132 -18.31 -6.09 -17.00
#